data_AF-A0A849ZV35-F1
#
_entry.id   AF-A0A849ZV35-F1
#
_cell.length_a   1.000
_cell.length_b   1.000
_cell.length_c   1.000
_cell.angle_alpha   90.00
_cell.angle_beta   90.00
_cell.angle_gamma   90.00
#
_symmetry.space_group_name_H-M   'P 1'
#
loop_
_entity.id
_entity.type
_entity.pdbx_description
1 polymer ?
#
loop_
_entity_poly.entity_id
_entity_poly.type
_entity_poly.pdbx_seq_one_letter_code
_entity_poly.pdbx_strand_id
1 'polypeptide(L)'
;RRRSWRVWAGVAGLIAAAGGAGFLLWRVAMTSGKLYRITPQRLAQLADPALWQQAPWDQYGEVLLHSFVGWFGWLRVLLPPTFYAAGVGLLGLAVVGWGVSLFRRERTPLAGWQRRGFLLLAAVFAGQIVLVLGRELIWQFWTRGVIPQARYLYPALPALALLLVWGWRGLLPRRWRAPALIAGLLGLVGYNLYLLFFLLYPFYWL
;
A
#
# COMPACT_ATOMS: atom_id res chain seq x y z
N ARG A 1 11.19 34.38 0.95
CA ARG A 1 10.01 33.62 1.44
C ARG A 1 8.87 33.41 0.41
N ARG A 2 9.03 33.66 -0.90
CA ARG A 2 7.93 33.61 -1.91
C ARG A 2 7.68 32.25 -2.61
N ARG A 3 8.33 31.15 -2.20
CA ARG A 3 8.21 29.81 -2.86
C ARG A 3 7.00 28.97 -2.44
N SER A 4 6.20 29.37 -1.44
CA SER A 4 5.11 28.52 -0.92
C SER A 4 3.88 28.45 -1.82
N TRP A 5 3.55 29.52 -2.56
CA TRP A 5 2.30 29.57 -3.32
C TRP A 5 2.29 28.62 -4.53
N ARG A 6 3.42 28.49 -5.24
CA ARG A 6 3.55 27.58 -6.40
C ARG A 6 3.41 26.11 -6.00
N VAL A 7 3.95 25.75 -4.83
CA VAL A 7 3.82 24.40 -4.27
C VAL A 7 2.37 24.11 -3.90
N TRP A 8 1.69 25.09 -3.29
CA TRP A 8 0.27 24.95 -2.97
C TRP A 8 -0.62 24.91 -4.20
N ALA A 9 -0.33 25.71 -5.23
CA ALA A 9 -1.03 25.65 -6.50
C ALA A 9 -0.83 24.29 -7.19
N GLY A 10 0.38 23.71 -7.12
CA GLY A 10 0.67 22.38 -7.65
C GLY A 10 -0.05 21.25 -6.89
N VAL A 11 -0.05 21.31 -5.55
CA VAL A 11 -0.77 20.34 -4.70
C VAL A 11 -2.29 20.46 -4.88
N ALA A 12 -2.82 21.68 -4.88
CA ALA A 12 -4.23 21.93 -5.15
C ALA A 12 -4.61 21.48 -6.55
N GLY A 13 -3.75 21.70 -7.55
CA GLY A 13 -3.93 21.21 -8.92
C GLY A 13 -3.93 19.69 -8.99
N LEU A 14 -3.04 19.00 -8.27
CA LEU A 14 -3.02 17.53 -8.19
C LEU A 14 -4.25 16.97 -7.47
N ILE A 15 -4.68 17.60 -6.37
CA ILE A 15 -5.89 17.20 -5.64
C ILE A 15 -7.13 17.44 -6.50
N ALA A 16 -7.21 18.58 -7.19
CA ALA A 16 -8.30 18.90 -8.09
C ALA A 16 -8.31 17.97 -9.32
N ALA A 17 -7.13 17.60 -9.84
CA ALA A 17 -7.01 16.65 -10.94
C ALA A 17 -7.39 15.23 -10.49
N ALA A 18 -6.94 14.78 -9.31
CA ALA A 18 -7.29 13.48 -8.76
C ALA A 18 -8.77 13.40 -8.36
N GLY A 19 -9.30 14.46 -7.73
CA GLY A 19 -10.70 14.59 -7.38
C GLY A 19 -11.59 14.73 -8.61
N GLY A 20 -11.14 15.47 -9.64
CA GLY A 20 -11.81 15.61 -10.93
C GLY A 20 -11.79 14.31 -11.72
N ALA A 21 -10.68 13.58 -11.74
CA ALA A 21 -10.59 12.25 -12.33
C ALA A 21 -11.45 11.24 -11.55
N GLY A 22 -11.44 11.28 -10.22
CA GLY A 22 -12.31 10.45 -9.37
C GLY A 22 -13.79 10.75 -9.58
N PHE A 23 -14.16 12.03 -9.69
CA PHE A 23 -15.51 12.49 -9.99
C PHE A 23 -15.92 12.13 -11.42
N LEU A 24 -15.03 12.25 -12.41
CA LEU A 24 -15.29 11.82 -13.79
C LEU A 24 -15.44 10.31 -13.88
N LEU A 25 -14.60 9.54 -13.21
CA LEU A 25 -14.72 8.09 -13.15
C LEU A 25 -16.01 7.69 -12.44
N TRP A 26 -16.35 8.35 -11.33
CA TRP A 26 -17.63 8.16 -10.63
C TRP A 26 -18.83 8.53 -11.52
N ARG A 27 -18.77 9.67 -12.23
CA ARG A 27 -19.82 10.15 -13.11
C ARG A 27 -19.98 9.26 -14.34
N VAL A 28 -18.90 8.87 -15.01
CA VAL A 28 -18.88 7.93 -16.14
C VAL A 28 -19.43 6.58 -15.70
N ALA A 29 -19.07 6.13 -14.51
CA ALA A 29 -19.59 4.90 -13.99
C ALA A 29 -21.10 5.02 -13.61
N MET A 30 -21.54 6.16 -13.07
CA MET A 30 -22.96 6.46 -12.82
C MET A 30 -23.78 6.56 -14.12
N THR A 31 -23.26 7.21 -15.17
CA THR A 31 -23.96 7.38 -16.46
C THR A 31 -23.94 6.13 -17.33
N SER A 32 -22.91 5.28 -17.22
CA SER A 32 -22.86 4.00 -17.94
C SER A 32 -23.81 2.93 -17.38
N GLY A 33 -24.55 3.22 -16.30
CA GLY A 33 -25.47 2.27 -15.65
C GLY A 33 -24.76 1.06 -15.02
N LYS A 34 -23.42 1.01 -15.06
CA LYS A 34 -22.59 -0.12 -14.61
C LYS A 34 -21.98 0.08 -13.22
N LEU A 35 -21.91 1.31 -12.69
CA LEU A 35 -21.86 1.46 -11.23
C LEU A 35 -23.28 1.16 -10.74
N TYR A 36 -23.47 -0.10 -10.36
CA TYR A 36 -24.67 -0.59 -9.71
C TYR A 36 -25.17 0.47 -8.73
N ARG A 37 -26.44 0.84 -8.83
CA ARG A 37 -27.13 1.64 -7.81
C ARG A 37 -26.84 1.00 -6.47
N ILE A 38 -25.92 1.56 -5.69
CA ILE A 38 -25.78 1.18 -4.29
C ILE A 38 -27.06 1.71 -3.66
N THR A 39 -28.02 0.81 -3.47
CA THR A 39 -29.32 1.17 -2.92
C THR A 39 -29.14 1.64 -1.48
N PRO A 40 -30.01 2.49 -0.93
CA PRO A 40 -29.98 2.84 0.49
C PRO A 40 -29.98 1.61 1.40
N GLN A 41 -30.66 0.53 1.00
CA GLN A 41 -30.63 -0.75 1.69
C GLN A 41 -29.22 -1.37 1.69
N ARG A 42 -28.49 -1.29 0.57
CA ARG A 42 -27.11 -1.77 0.50
C ARG A 42 -26.16 -0.91 1.34
N LEU A 43 -26.36 0.41 1.41
CA LEU A 43 -25.61 1.27 2.33
C LEU A 43 -25.88 0.91 3.80
N ALA A 44 -27.14 0.65 4.16
CA ALA A 44 -27.50 0.19 5.50
C ALA A 44 -26.86 -1.16 5.84
N GLN A 45 -26.81 -2.10 4.88
CA GLN A 45 -26.10 -3.38 5.05
C GLN A 45 -24.59 -3.19 5.27
N LEU A 46 -23.95 -2.20 4.66
CA LEU A 46 -22.51 -1.93 4.87
C LEU A 46 -22.21 -1.39 6.27
N ALA A 47 -23.21 -0.80 6.93
CA ALA A 47 -23.12 -0.37 8.32
C ALA A 47 -23.38 -1.51 9.33
N ASP A 48 -23.84 -2.67 8.87
CA ASP A 48 -24.12 -3.83 9.72
C ASP A 48 -22.81 -4.54 10.14
N PRO A 49 -22.46 -4.56 11.44
CA PRO A 49 -21.27 -5.26 11.93
C PRO A 49 -21.26 -6.76 11.59
N ALA A 50 -22.42 -7.40 11.45
CA ALA A 50 -22.51 -8.82 11.12
C ALA A 50 -21.94 -9.11 9.73
N LEU A 51 -22.13 -8.20 8.76
CA LEU A 51 -21.55 -8.32 7.43
C LEU A 51 -20.01 -8.29 7.50
N TRP A 52 -19.45 -7.41 8.34
CA TRP A 52 -18.01 -7.33 8.53
C TRP A 52 -17.47 -8.60 9.19
N GLN A 53 -18.19 -9.20 10.14
CA GLN A 53 -17.76 -10.44 10.79
C GLN A 53 -17.74 -11.66 9.84
N GLN A 54 -18.53 -11.63 8.76
CA GLN A 54 -18.58 -12.71 7.78
C GLN A 54 -17.42 -12.68 6.77
N ALA A 55 -16.73 -11.56 6.64
CA ALA A 55 -15.61 -11.44 5.72
C ALA A 55 -14.35 -12.10 6.29
N PRO A 56 -13.59 -12.89 5.49
CA PRO A 56 -12.40 -13.61 5.95
C PRO A 56 -11.17 -12.69 6.00
N TRP A 57 -11.17 -11.75 6.95
CA TRP A 57 -10.14 -10.69 7.04
C TRP A 57 -8.73 -11.21 7.31
N ASP A 58 -8.64 -12.32 8.04
CA ASP A 58 -7.41 -13.06 8.28
C ASP A 58 -6.81 -13.56 6.96
N GLN A 59 -7.60 -14.25 6.14
CA GLN A 59 -7.19 -14.72 4.83
C GLN A 59 -6.85 -13.55 3.89
N TYR A 60 -7.59 -12.45 3.98
CA TYR A 60 -7.32 -11.25 3.18
C TYR A 60 -5.98 -10.62 3.54
N GLY A 61 -5.71 -10.47 4.84
CA GLY A 61 -4.43 -9.96 5.33
C GLY A 61 -3.27 -10.86 4.90
N GLU A 62 -3.46 -12.18 5.02
CA GLU A 62 -2.49 -13.18 4.59
C GLU A 62 -2.21 -13.10 3.09
N VAL A 63 -3.23 -13.11 2.23
CA VAL A 63 -3.05 -13.06 0.77
C VAL A 63 -2.48 -11.71 0.33
N LEU A 64 -2.91 -10.60 0.95
CA LEU A 64 -2.32 -9.29 0.68
C LEU A 64 -0.83 -9.27 1.03
N LEU A 65 -0.44 -9.81 2.17
CA LEU A 65 0.96 -9.91 2.59
C LEU A 65 1.78 -10.79 1.64
N HIS A 66 1.31 -12.02 1.36
CA HIS A 66 2.01 -12.95 0.48
C HIS A 66 2.15 -12.38 -0.94
N SER A 67 1.07 -11.80 -1.49
CA SER A 67 1.11 -11.16 -2.80
C SER A 67 1.92 -9.87 -2.84
N PHE A 68 2.10 -9.19 -1.71
CA PHE A 68 2.99 -8.05 -1.59
C PHE A 68 4.47 -8.46 -1.60
N VAL A 69 4.82 -9.54 -0.88
CA VAL A 69 6.20 -10.05 -0.81
C VAL A 69 6.62 -10.75 -2.10
N GLY A 70 5.72 -11.54 -2.69
CA GLY A 70 5.98 -12.22 -3.96
C GLY A 70 5.11 -13.44 -4.16
N TRP A 71 3.81 -13.25 -4.43
CA TRP A 71 2.94 -14.32 -4.91
C TRP A 71 2.57 -14.02 -6.37
N PHE A 72 3.17 -14.76 -7.29
CA PHE A 72 3.15 -14.43 -8.71
C PHE A 72 2.17 -15.27 -9.51
N GLY A 73 1.98 -14.89 -10.78
CA GLY A 73 1.21 -15.66 -11.75
C GLY A 73 -0.25 -15.90 -11.34
N TRP A 74 -0.94 -14.87 -10.88
CA TRP A 74 -2.32 -14.97 -10.38
C TRP A 74 -2.47 -15.96 -9.23
N LEU A 75 -1.61 -15.83 -8.23
CA LEU A 75 -1.60 -16.67 -7.03
C LEU A 75 -1.27 -18.15 -7.29
N ARG A 76 -0.58 -18.47 -8.39
CA ARG A 76 -0.17 -19.84 -8.72
C ARG A 76 1.25 -20.18 -8.28
N VAL A 77 2.11 -19.17 -8.19
CA VAL A 77 3.54 -19.38 -7.92
C VAL A 77 3.87 -18.84 -6.53
N LEU A 78 3.91 -19.75 -5.57
CA LEU A 78 4.28 -19.45 -4.19
C LEU A 78 5.80 -19.41 -4.04
N LEU A 79 6.27 -18.56 -3.15
CA LEU A 79 7.65 -18.56 -2.69
C LEU A 79 7.84 -19.56 -1.55
N PRO A 80 9.09 -20.00 -1.31
CA PRO A 80 9.44 -20.67 -0.08
C PRO A 80 9.01 -19.84 1.15
N PRO A 81 8.50 -20.47 2.23
CA PRO A 81 8.01 -19.78 3.43
C PRO A 81 9.00 -18.80 4.06
N THR A 82 10.31 -19.03 3.88
CA THR A 82 11.38 -18.18 4.37
C THR A 82 11.33 -16.77 3.78
N PHE A 83 10.91 -16.59 2.53
CA PHE A 83 10.78 -15.26 1.92
C PHE A 83 9.64 -14.46 2.54
N TYR A 84 8.51 -15.12 2.84
CA TYR A 84 7.38 -14.48 3.50
C TYR A 84 7.73 -14.08 4.94
N ALA A 85 8.42 -14.96 5.68
CA ALA A 85 8.94 -14.65 7.00
C ALA A 85 9.91 -13.46 6.97
N ALA A 86 10.82 -13.41 5.98
CA ALA A 86 11.72 -12.27 5.80
C ALA A 86 10.96 -10.97 5.49
N GLY A 87 9.95 -11.01 4.63
CA GLY A 87 9.07 -9.87 4.33
C GLY A 87 8.35 -9.34 5.57
N VAL A 88 7.75 -10.23 6.37
CA VAL A 88 7.12 -9.89 7.65
C VAL A 88 8.14 -9.30 8.62
N GLY A 89 9.33 -9.89 8.73
CA GLY A 89 10.41 -9.37 9.56
C GLY A 89 10.81 -7.96 9.18
N LEU A 90 10.97 -7.68 7.88
CA LEU A 90 11.29 -6.34 7.36
C LEU A 90 10.17 -5.32 7.66
N LEU A 91 8.91 -5.71 7.51
CA LEU A 91 7.76 -4.88 7.88
C LEU A 91 7.74 -4.60 9.40
N GLY A 92 7.95 -5.64 10.21
CA GLY A 92 8.04 -5.52 11.67
C GLY A 92 9.15 -4.57 12.11
N LEU A 93 10.34 -4.69 11.50
CA LEU A 93 11.45 -3.78 11.75
C LEU A 93 11.10 -2.32 11.39
N ALA A 94 10.32 -2.09 10.34
CA ALA A 94 9.86 -0.74 10.02
C ALA A 94 8.95 -0.19 11.13
N VAL A 95 8.00 -0.99 11.62
CA VAL A 95 7.08 -0.60 12.70
C VAL A 95 7.83 -0.33 14.00
N VAL A 96 8.75 -1.20 14.40
CA VAL A 96 9.61 -0.99 15.58
C VAL A 96 10.43 0.29 15.41
N GLY A 97 10.99 0.51 14.21
CA GLY A 97 11.73 1.72 13.87
C GLY A 97 10.91 3.00 13.95
N TRP A 98 9.63 2.95 13.55
CA TRP A 98 8.68 4.04 13.79
C TRP A 98 8.53 4.33 15.28
N GLY A 99 8.24 3.30 16.07
CA GLY A 99 8.11 3.43 17.53
C GLY A 99 9.35 4.08 18.15
N VAL A 100 10.54 3.57 17.85
CA VAL A 100 11.82 4.13 18.33
C VAL A 100 12.00 5.58 17.89
N SER A 101 11.63 5.94 16.66
CA SER A 101 11.75 7.31 16.15
C SER A 101 10.87 8.31 16.90
N LEU A 102 9.74 7.87 17.46
CA LEU A 102 8.87 8.72 18.28
C LEU A 102 9.52 9.06 19.63
N PHE A 103 10.34 8.17 20.20
CA PHE A 103 10.99 8.41 21.50
C PHE A 103 12.39 9.04 21.41
N ARG A 104 13.02 9.05 20.23
CA ARG A 104 14.35 9.65 20.05
C ARG A 104 14.30 11.18 20.09
N ARG A 105 15.20 11.79 20.87
CA ARG A 105 15.41 13.26 20.93
C ARG A 105 15.99 13.85 19.65
N GLU A 106 16.74 13.06 18.88
CA GLU A 106 17.32 13.45 17.59
C GLU A 106 16.29 13.47 16.45
N ARG A 107 15.15 14.14 16.67
CA ARG A 107 14.19 14.38 15.61
C ARG A 107 14.83 15.36 14.66
N THR A 108 15.28 14.87 13.50
CA THR A 108 15.60 15.77 12.39
C THR A 108 14.28 16.44 12.02
N PRO A 109 14.09 17.74 12.28
CA PRO A 109 12.80 18.37 12.07
C PRO A 109 12.49 18.29 10.57
N LEU A 110 11.37 17.66 10.23
CA LEU A 110 10.88 17.68 8.86
C LEU A 110 10.57 19.13 8.49
N ALA A 111 11.07 19.57 7.34
CA ALA A 111 10.66 20.85 6.79
C ALA A 111 9.13 20.84 6.60
N GLY A 112 8.49 22.02 6.69
CA GLY A 112 7.03 22.10 6.63
C GLY A 112 6.41 21.43 5.39
N TRP A 113 7.09 21.47 4.24
CA TRP A 113 6.65 20.78 3.03
C TRP A 113 6.82 19.26 3.10
N GLN A 114 7.85 18.75 3.78
CA GLN A 114 8.07 17.31 3.99
C GLN A 114 7.00 16.74 4.91
N ARG A 115 6.64 17.45 5.98
CA ARG A 115 5.54 17.04 6.87
C ARG A 115 4.21 16.96 6.12
N ARG A 116 3.91 17.95 5.27
CA ARG A 116 2.70 17.94 4.43
C ARG A 116 2.72 16.80 3.41
N GLY A 117 3.84 16.59 2.74
CA GLY A 117 4.01 15.47 1.81
C GLY A 117 3.82 14.12 2.50
N PHE A 118 4.39 13.97 3.70
CA PHE A 118 4.21 12.77 4.52
C PHE A 118 2.74 12.53 4.90
N LEU A 119 2.03 13.57 5.36
CA LEU A 119 0.60 13.47 5.67
C LEU A 119 -0.23 13.12 4.44
N LEU A 120 0.10 13.69 3.26
CA LEU A 120 -0.57 13.37 2.01
C LEU A 120 -0.34 11.89 1.62
N LEU A 121 0.88 11.39 1.73
CA LEU A 121 1.20 9.99 1.45
C LEU A 121 0.50 9.04 2.43
N ALA A 122 0.47 9.38 3.72
CA ALA A 122 -0.28 8.62 4.72
C ALA A 122 -1.79 8.61 4.42
N ALA A 123 -2.35 9.75 4.01
CA ALA A 123 -3.75 9.84 3.60
C ALA A 123 -4.04 9.04 2.33
N VAL A 124 -3.14 9.06 1.32
CA VAL A 124 -3.26 8.22 0.11
C VAL A 124 -3.21 6.75 0.47
N PHE A 125 -2.30 6.33 1.34
CA PHE A 125 -2.21 4.95 1.79
C PHE A 125 -3.47 4.51 2.54
N ALA A 126 -3.92 5.29 3.53
CA ALA A 126 -5.15 5.00 4.27
C ALA A 126 -6.38 4.97 3.35
N GLY A 127 -6.50 5.94 2.44
CA GLY A 127 -7.56 5.99 1.44
C GLY A 127 -7.55 4.76 0.53
N GLN A 128 -6.37 4.32 0.08
CA GLN A 128 -6.26 3.11 -0.75
C GLN A 128 -6.71 1.86 0.01
N ILE A 129 -6.35 1.72 1.29
CA ILE A 129 -6.83 0.61 2.14
C ILE A 129 -8.35 0.64 2.26
N VAL A 130 -8.94 1.81 2.53
CA VAL A 130 -10.40 1.98 2.59
C VAL A 130 -11.06 1.61 1.25
N LEU A 131 -10.48 1.99 0.12
CA LEU A 131 -11.01 1.63 -1.20
C LEU A 131 -10.95 0.12 -1.46
N VAL A 132 -9.86 -0.54 -1.07
CA VAL A 132 -9.72 -2.00 -1.21
C VAL A 132 -10.74 -2.71 -0.34
N LEU A 133 -10.79 -2.40 0.96
CA LEU A 133 -11.74 -3.02 1.89
C LEU A 133 -13.20 -2.72 1.51
N GLY A 134 -13.49 -1.46 1.14
CA GLY A 134 -14.81 -1.03 0.70
C GLY A 134 -15.26 -1.74 -0.58
N ARG A 135 -14.36 -1.92 -1.55
CA ARG A 135 -14.63 -2.73 -2.75
C ARG A 135 -15.02 -4.15 -2.35
N GLU A 136 -14.27 -4.78 -1.46
CA GLU A 136 -14.57 -6.15 -1.03
C GLU A 136 -15.96 -6.24 -0.37
N LEU A 137 -16.30 -5.31 0.52
CA LEU A 137 -17.60 -5.27 1.22
C LEU A 137 -18.79 -4.96 0.30
N ILE A 138 -18.66 -3.96 -0.56
CA ILE A 138 -19.75 -3.54 -1.46
C ILE A 138 -20.15 -4.71 -2.37
N TRP A 139 -19.15 -5.41 -2.92
CA TRP A 139 -19.35 -6.45 -3.92
C TRP A 139 -19.37 -7.86 -3.35
N GLN A 140 -19.09 -8.03 -2.06
CA GLN A 140 -19.03 -9.32 -1.36
C GLN A 140 -18.17 -10.35 -2.12
N PHE A 141 -17.02 -9.92 -2.63
CA PHE A 141 -16.19 -10.75 -3.52
C PHE A 141 -15.76 -12.09 -2.88
N TRP A 142 -15.61 -12.16 -1.55
CA TRP A 142 -15.33 -13.40 -0.82
C TRP A 142 -16.39 -14.48 -1.06
N THR A 143 -17.68 -14.12 -1.21
CA THR A 143 -18.77 -15.09 -1.48
C THR A 143 -18.62 -15.78 -2.83
N ARG A 144 -17.78 -15.23 -3.72
CA ARG A 144 -17.46 -15.77 -5.04
C ARG A 144 -16.07 -16.40 -5.10
N GLY A 145 -15.42 -16.57 -3.95
CA GLY A 145 -14.04 -17.08 -3.86
C GLY A 145 -12.98 -16.12 -4.42
N VAL A 146 -13.31 -14.83 -4.59
CA VAL A 146 -12.36 -13.82 -5.07
C VAL A 146 -11.67 -13.18 -3.88
N ILE A 147 -10.33 -13.22 -3.86
CA ILE A 147 -9.50 -12.72 -2.76
C ILE A 147 -8.72 -11.47 -3.21
N PRO A 148 -8.61 -10.42 -2.39
CA PRO A 148 -7.85 -9.23 -2.72
C PRO A 148 -6.35 -9.52 -2.89
N GLN A 149 -5.73 -8.86 -3.87
CA GLN A 149 -4.31 -8.98 -4.17
C GLN A 149 -3.59 -7.64 -3.94
N ALA A 150 -2.31 -7.69 -3.57
CA ALA A 150 -1.50 -6.51 -3.30
C ALA A 150 -1.37 -5.54 -4.47
N ARG A 151 -1.66 -5.97 -5.71
CA ARG A 151 -1.74 -5.08 -6.88
C ARG A 151 -2.73 -3.93 -6.69
N TYR A 152 -3.75 -4.13 -5.87
CA TYR A 152 -4.68 -3.07 -5.52
C TYR A 152 -4.04 -1.99 -4.63
N LEU A 153 -2.85 -2.21 -4.09
CA LEU A 153 -2.09 -1.22 -3.32
C LEU A 153 -1.03 -0.48 -4.16
N TYR A 154 -0.89 -0.77 -5.46
CA TYR A 154 0.10 -0.13 -6.34
C TYR A 154 0.05 1.41 -6.32
N PRO A 155 -1.13 2.07 -6.33
CA PRO A 155 -1.19 3.53 -6.22
C PRO A 155 -0.58 4.08 -4.92
N ALA A 156 -0.58 3.28 -3.85
CA ALA A 156 -0.05 3.63 -2.55
C ALA A 156 1.36 3.07 -2.28
N LEU A 157 1.97 2.39 -3.26
CA LEU A 157 3.30 1.78 -3.13
C LEU A 157 4.38 2.82 -2.79
N PRO A 158 4.43 4.03 -3.40
CA PRO A 158 5.41 5.03 -3.03
C PRO A 158 5.25 5.51 -1.58
N ALA A 159 4.00 5.64 -1.11
CA ALA A 159 3.72 5.96 0.28
C ALA A 159 4.28 4.87 1.18
N LEU A 160 3.90 3.61 0.95
CA LEU A 160 4.37 2.46 1.72
C LEU A 160 5.90 2.37 1.76
N ALA A 161 6.58 2.50 0.62
CA ALA A 161 8.04 2.47 0.55
C ALA A 161 8.69 3.57 1.42
N LEU A 162 8.14 4.79 1.38
CA LEU A 162 8.63 5.89 2.23
C LEU A 162 8.37 5.64 3.72
N LEU A 163 7.22 5.06 4.07
CA LEU A 163 6.92 4.67 5.46
C LEU A 163 7.93 3.62 5.96
N LEU A 164 8.24 2.60 5.14
CA LEU A 164 9.20 1.55 5.49
C LEU A 164 10.61 2.11 5.71
N VAL A 165 11.10 2.89 4.75
CA VAL A 165 12.43 3.51 4.83
C VAL A 165 12.53 4.46 6.03
N TRP A 166 11.47 5.21 6.32
CA TRP A 166 11.45 6.08 7.49
C TRP A 166 11.53 5.29 8.80
N GLY A 167 10.89 4.13 8.85
CA GLY A 167 10.99 3.20 9.98
C GLY A 167 12.38 2.65 10.18
N TRP A 168 12.96 2.03 9.15
CA TRP A 168 14.30 1.47 9.25
C TRP A 168 15.35 2.53 9.60
N ARG A 169 15.19 3.77 9.10
CA ARG A 169 16.02 4.91 9.51
C ARG A 169 15.99 5.17 11.02
N GLY A 170 14.85 4.91 11.67
CA GLY A 170 14.67 5.03 13.12
C GLY A 170 15.53 4.05 13.91
N LEU A 171 15.77 2.86 13.37
CA LEU A 171 16.64 1.84 13.97
C LEU A 171 18.13 2.10 13.74
N LEU A 172 18.47 2.66 12.58
CA LEU A 172 19.87 2.78 12.17
C LEU A 172 20.54 4.06 12.69
N PRO A 173 21.74 3.96 13.29
CA PRO A 173 22.56 5.12 13.61
C PRO A 173 22.98 5.86 12.33
N ARG A 174 23.21 7.18 12.44
CA ARG A 174 23.39 8.06 11.29
C ARG A 174 24.47 7.61 10.30
N ARG A 175 25.60 7.08 10.81
CA ARG A 175 26.73 6.57 10.01
C ARG A 175 26.39 5.36 9.12
N TRP A 176 25.39 4.56 9.52
CA TRP A 176 25.01 3.34 8.80
C TRP A 176 23.83 3.55 7.83
N ARG A 177 23.21 4.73 7.79
CA ARG A 177 22.00 4.98 6.98
C ARG A 177 22.25 4.86 5.48
N ALA A 178 23.32 5.46 4.96
CA ALA A 178 23.63 5.39 3.53
C ALA A 178 24.09 3.98 3.10
N PRO A 179 25.04 3.32 3.81
CA PRO A 179 25.38 1.93 3.50
C PRO A 179 24.18 0.98 3.54
N ALA A 180 23.32 1.09 4.55
CA ALA A 180 22.13 0.25 4.66
C ALA A 180 21.12 0.50 3.54
N LEU A 181 20.96 1.76 3.10
CA LEU A 181 20.12 2.08 1.94
C LEU A 181 20.66 1.43 0.67
N ILE A 182 21.97 1.53 0.42
CA ILE A 182 22.62 0.93 -0.75
C ILE A 182 22.49 -0.60 -0.69
N ALA A 183 22.80 -1.21 0.46
CA ALA A 183 22.66 -2.65 0.67
C ALA A 183 21.20 -3.12 0.47
N GLY A 184 20.23 -2.35 0.96
CA GLY A 184 18.81 -2.62 0.76
C GLY A 184 18.40 -2.54 -0.71
N LEU A 185 18.88 -1.53 -1.45
CA LEU A 185 18.63 -1.40 -2.89
C LEU A 185 19.26 -2.56 -3.68
N LEU A 186 20.52 -2.90 -3.39
CA LEU A 186 21.19 -4.05 -4.01
C LEU A 186 20.49 -5.36 -3.69
N GLY A 187 20.05 -5.54 -2.44
CA GLY A 187 19.27 -6.70 -2.01
C GLY A 187 17.93 -6.81 -2.73
N LEU A 188 17.22 -5.69 -2.93
CA LEU A 188 15.98 -5.66 -3.72
C LEU A 188 16.23 -6.00 -5.19
N VAL A 189 17.28 -5.46 -5.80
CA VAL A 189 17.66 -5.79 -7.19
C VAL A 189 17.99 -7.29 -7.28
N GLY A 190 18.85 -7.80 -6.40
CA GLY A 190 19.21 -9.21 -6.35
C GLY A 190 18.00 -10.12 -6.15
N TYR A 191 17.08 -9.73 -5.26
CA TYR A 191 15.82 -10.44 -5.06
C TYR A 191 14.95 -10.46 -6.32
N ASN A 192 14.78 -9.33 -7.00
CA ASN A 192 14.02 -9.28 -8.26
C ASN A 192 14.66 -10.13 -9.37
N LEU A 193 15.99 -10.11 -9.49
CA LEU A 193 16.71 -10.97 -10.44
C LEU A 193 16.54 -12.45 -10.09
N TYR A 194 16.64 -12.80 -8.81
CA TYR A 194 16.40 -14.16 -8.35
C TYR A 194 14.99 -14.65 -8.72
N LEU A 195 13.97 -13.84 -8.41
CA LEU A 195 12.58 -14.15 -8.78
C LEU A 195 12.40 -14.31 -10.29
N LEU A 196 13.01 -13.42 -11.07
CA LEU A 196 12.92 -13.48 -12.52
C LEU A 196 13.51 -14.78 -13.09
N PHE A 197 14.76 -15.10 -12.72
CA PHE A 197 15.50 -16.20 -13.34
C PHE A 197 15.19 -17.58 -12.76
N PHE A 198 14.90 -17.67 -11.46
CA PHE A 198 14.75 -18.97 -10.79
C PHE A 198 13.29 -19.35 -10.50
N LEU A 199 12.36 -18.41 -10.62
CA LEU A 199 10.95 -18.66 -10.34
C LEU A 199 10.05 -18.37 -11.54
N LEU A 200 10.08 -17.14 -12.05
CA LEU A 200 9.17 -16.71 -13.11
C LEU A 200 9.55 -17.30 -14.47
N TYR A 201 10.82 -17.21 -14.85
CA TYR A 201 11.27 -17.72 -16.14
C TYR A 201 11.00 -19.22 -16.29
N PRO A 202 11.39 -20.09 -15.33
CA PRO A 202 11.05 -21.51 -15.39
C PRO A 202 9.55 -21.76 -15.44
N PHE A 203 8.74 -21.07 -14.62
CA PHE A 203 7.29 -21.31 -14.59
C PHE A 203 6.57 -20.98 -15.90
N TYR A 204 7.05 -19.97 -16.64
CA TYR A 204 6.38 -19.50 -17.86
C TYR A 204 6.95 -20.08 -19.16
N TRP A 205 8.20 -20.52 -19.16
CA TRP A 205 8.92 -20.85 -20.40
C TRP A 205 9.57 -22.23 -20.42
N LEU A 206 9.61 -22.96 -19.29
CA LEU A 206 10.11 -24.34 -19.21
C LEU A 206 8.96 -25.28 -18.82
#